data_AF-A0A1J4UWG7-F1
#
_entry.id   AF-A0A1J4UWG7-F1
#
_cell.length_a   1.000
_cell.length_b   1.000
_cell.length_c   1.000
_cell.angle_alpha   90.00
_cell.angle_beta   90.00
_cell.angle_gamma   90.00
#
_symmetry.space_group_name_H-M   'P 1'
#
loop_
_entity.id
_entity.type
_entity.pdbx_description
1 polymer ?
#
loop_
_entity_poly.entity_id
_entity_poly.type
_entity_poly.pdbx_seq_one_letter_code
_entity_poly.pdbx_strand_id
1 'polypeptide(L)'
;MEFKYFDRKSCSRCKTTDENVAKAVRNLREALEDEGVEVELKTTKLPASKLEESNSILVNGIDVEEIVAGKKNSRSTACHGCSSLIKGRCDCRAYAYRGKKHRCIPKAMIREAIRKTIARK
;
A
#
# COMPACT_ATOMS: atom_id res chain seq x y z
N MET A 1 -8.77 6.17 2.29
CA MET A 1 -7.70 5.18 1.98
C MET A 1 -7.17 4.58 3.27
N GLU A 2 -6.72 3.33 3.24
CA GLU A 2 -6.09 2.65 4.38
C GLU A 2 -4.73 2.10 4.00
N PHE A 3 -3.70 2.34 4.82
CA PHE A 3 -2.38 1.72 4.72
C PHE A 3 -2.12 0.80 5.90
N LYS A 4 -1.99 -0.51 5.63
CA LYS A 4 -1.64 -1.53 6.63
C LYS A 4 -0.14 -1.81 6.61
N TYR A 5 0.51 -1.76 7.77
CA TYR A 5 1.97 -1.88 7.89
C TYR A 5 2.37 -2.57 9.19
N PHE A 6 3.55 -3.18 9.24
CA PHE A 6 4.09 -3.72 10.49
C PHE A 6 4.98 -2.71 11.23
N ASP A 7 6.00 -2.18 10.54
CA ASP A 7 6.91 -1.20 11.13
C ASP A 7 7.40 -0.16 10.09
N ARG A 8 7.18 1.13 10.34
CA ARG A 8 7.57 2.21 9.43
C ARG A 8 8.94 2.81 9.72
N LYS A 9 9.58 2.40 10.82
CA LYS A 9 10.88 2.95 11.22
C LYS A 9 12.04 2.13 10.65
N SER A 10 11.99 0.82 10.84
CA SER A 10 13.12 -0.10 10.60
C SER A 10 12.92 -0.94 9.33
N CYS A 11 11.67 -1.13 8.87
CA CYS A 11 11.40 -1.82 7.61
C CYS A 11 11.30 -0.82 6.43
N SER A 12 12.32 -0.85 5.56
CA SER A 12 12.38 0.02 4.36
C SER A 12 11.18 -0.16 3.44
N ARG A 13 10.64 -1.39 3.30
CA ARG A 13 9.45 -1.65 2.47
C ARG A 13 8.21 -0.94 3.00
N CYS A 14 8.00 -0.96 4.30
CA CYS A 14 6.89 -0.27 4.93
C CYS A 14 7.08 1.25 4.85
N LYS A 15 8.30 1.75 5.15
CA LYS A 15 8.63 3.17 5.07
C LYS A 15 8.43 3.74 3.67
N THR A 16 8.96 3.09 2.63
CA THR A 16 8.80 3.54 1.24
C THR A 16 7.34 3.54 0.80
N THR A 17 6.56 2.53 1.22
CA THR A 17 5.12 2.52 0.90
C THR A 17 4.35 3.62 1.64
N ASP A 18 4.69 3.89 2.91
CA ASP A 18 4.14 5.00 3.70
C ASP A 18 4.38 6.36 3.02
N GLU A 19 5.62 6.62 2.60
CA GLU A 19 5.97 7.84 1.87
C GLU A 19 5.23 7.94 0.52
N ASN A 20 5.05 6.81 -0.17
CA ASN A 20 4.35 6.78 -1.44
C ASN A 20 2.85 7.06 -1.29
N VAL A 21 2.18 6.47 -0.31
CA VAL A 21 0.75 6.68 -0.07
C VAL A 21 0.47 8.07 0.48
N ALA A 22 1.31 8.59 1.38
CA ALA A 22 1.19 9.95 1.89
C ALA A 22 1.29 10.99 0.76
N LYS A 23 2.26 10.82 -0.15
CA LYS A 23 2.39 11.69 -1.34
C LYS A 23 1.19 11.56 -2.27
N ALA A 24 0.69 10.35 -2.52
CA ALA A 24 -0.48 10.15 -3.37
C ALA A 24 -1.74 10.81 -2.79
N VAL A 25 -1.96 10.71 -1.47
CA VAL A 25 -3.08 11.32 -0.76
C VAL A 25 -2.96 12.84 -0.78
N ARG A 26 -1.78 13.40 -0.51
CA ARG A 26 -1.54 14.84 -0.59
C ARG A 26 -1.89 15.37 -1.99
N ASN A 27 -1.33 14.76 -3.03
CA ASN A 27 -1.61 15.18 -4.40
C ASN A 27 -3.10 15.05 -4.77
N LEU A 28 -3.81 14.08 -4.18
CA LEU A 28 -5.24 13.93 -4.42
C LEU A 28 -6.05 15.02 -3.73
N ARG A 29 -5.69 15.40 -2.50
CA ARG A 29 -6.31 16.52 -1.78
C ARG A 29 -6.15 17.82 -2.57
N GLU A 30 -4.94 18.12 -3.01
CA GLU A 30 -4.63 19.30 -3.84
C GLU A 30 -5.42 19.29 -5.15
N ALA A 31 -5.67 18.12 -5.76
CA ALA A 31 -6.40 18.02 -7.02
C ALA A 31 -7.93 18.09 -6.89
N LEU A 32 -8.48 17.79 -5.70
CA LEU A 32 -9.93 17.71 -5.45
C LEU A 32 -10.43 18.80 -4.50
N GLU A 33 -9.59 19.79 -4.19
CA GLU A 33 -9.90 20.86 -3.24
C GLU A 33 -11.18 21.61 -3.63
N ASP A 34 -11.35 21.89 -4.92
CA ASP A 34 -12.51 22.59 -5.47
C ASP A 34 -13.76 21.71 -5.64
N GLU A 35 -13.61 20.38 -5.55
CA GLU A 35 -14.70 19.42 -5.76
C GLU A 35 -15.41 19.04 -4.45
N GLY A 36 -14.96 19.56 -3.30
CA GLY A 36 -15.52 19.23 -1.98
C GLY A 36 -15.36 17.76 -1.60
N VAL A 37 -14.44 17.02 -2.24
CA VAL A 37 -14.21 15.60 -1.98
C VAL A 37 -13.20 15.43 -0.85
N GLU A 38 -13.64 14.82 0.24
CA GLU A 38 -12.75 14.51 1.36
C GLU A 38 -11.87 13.27 1.06
N VAL A 39 -10.56 13.44 1.21
CA VAL A 39 -9.58 12.35 1.06
C VAL A 39 -8.91 12.08 2.40
N GLU A 40 -9.26 10.94 3.01
CA GLU A 40 -8.64 10.49 4.26
C GLU A 40 -7.60 9.39 4.05
N LEU A 41 -6.54 9.41 4.87
CA LEU A 41 -5.58 8.31 4.99
C LEU A 41 -5.59 7.78 6.42
N LYS A 42 -6.17 6.59 6.60
CA LYS A 42 -6.03 5.80 7.81
C LYS A 42 -4.77 4.94 7.71
N THR A 43 -4.04 4.81 8.81
CA THR A 43 -2.93 3.86 8.90
C THR A 43 -3.20 2.84 9.99
N THR A 44 -2.95 1.57 9.70
CA THR A 44 -3.25 0.45 10.61
C THR A 44 -1.97 -0.34 10.85
N LYS A 45 -1.50 -0.33 12.10
CA LYS A 45 -0.34 -1.15 12.49
C LYS A 45 -0.79 -2.60 12.68
N LEU A 46 -0.14 -3.51 11.98
CA LEU A 46 -0.39 -4.94 12.05
C LEU A 46 0.40 -5.56 13.21
N PRO A 47 -0.18 -6.54 13.92
CA PRO A 47 0.58 -7.40 14.83
C PRO A 47 1.51 -8.33 14.03
N ALA A 48 2.49 -8.94 14.72
CA ALA A 48 3.42 -9.88 14.09
C ALA A 48 2.72 -11.10 13.47
N SER A 49 1.56 -11.51 14.01
CA SER A 49 0.73 -12.60 13.48
C SER A 49 0.04 -12.30 12.15
N LYS A 50 0.18 -11.08 11.61
CA LYS A 50 -0.42 -10.63 10.35
C LYS A 50 0.60 -10.02 9.40
N LEU A 51 1.86 -10.45 9.50
CA LEU A 51 2.98 -9.90 8.72
C LEU A 51 2.86 -10.17 7.22
N GLU A 52 2.16 -11.23 6.85
CA GLU A 52 1.78 -11.59 5.49
C GLU A 52 0.79 -10.60 4.87
N GLU A 53 0.04 -9.83 5.67
CA GLU A 53 -0.76 -8.69 5.19
C GLU A 53 0.11 -7.42 5.00
N SER A 54 1.37 -7.43 5.45
CA SER A 54 2.24 -6.25 5.36
C SER A 54 3.06 -6.26 4.06
N ASN A 55 3.26 -5.12 3.39
CA ASN A 55 2.45 -3.91 3.45
C ASN A 55 1.15 -4.13 2.63
N SER A 56 0.10 -3.32 2.84
CA SER A 56 -1.10 -3.30 1.99
C SER A 56 -1.72 -1.91 1.90
N ILE A 57 -2.30 -1.54 0.76
CA ILE A 57 -3.11 -0.33 0.61
C ILE A 57 -4.50 -0.71 0.15
N LEU A 58 -5.51 -0.12 0.80
CA LEU A 58 -6.91 -0.23 0.42
C LEU A 58 -7.45 1.15 0.02
N VAL A 59 -8.22 1.19 -1.06
CA VAL A 59 -8.99 2.36 -1.48
C VAL A 59 -10.47 2.00 -1.35
N ASN A 60 -11.20 2.71 -0.50
CA ASN A 60 -12.59 2.42 -0.15
C ASN A 60 -12.83 0.94 0.24
N GLY A 61 -11.90 0.37 1.02
CA GLY A 61 -11.99 -1.03 1.48
C GLY A 61 -11.57 -2.09 0.46
N ILE A 62 -11.25 -1.71 -0.78
CA ILE A 62 -10.82 -2.63 -1.85
C ILE A 62 -9.28 -2.58 -1.98
N ASP A 63 -8.65 -3.75 -2.15
CA ASP A 63 -7.19 -3.83 -2.27
C ASP A 63 -6.70 -3.14 -3.55
N VAL A 64 -5.56 -2.43 -3.46
CA VAL A 64 -4.95 -1.72 -4.60
C VAL A 64 -4.70 -2.65 -5.80
N GLU A 65 -4.40 -3.93 -5.58
CA GLU A 65 -4.24 -4.91 -6.67
C GLU A 65 -5.55 -5.25 -7.34
N GLU A 66 -6.63 -5.41 -6.57
CA GLU A 66 -7.96 -5.71 -7.11
C GLU A 66 -8.46 -4.57 -7.98
N ILE A 67 -8.22 -3.33 -7.56
CA ILE A 67 -8.62 -2.16 -8.35
C ILE A 67 -7.80 -2.08 -9.64
N VAL A 68 -6.49 -2.31 -9.56
CA VAL A 68 -5.58 -2.15 -10.71
C VAL A 68 -5.70 -3.32 -11.70
N ALA A 69 -5.72 -4.55 -11.21
CA ALA A 69 -5.60 -5.78 -12.01
C ALA A 69 -6.85 -6.66 -11.98
N GLY A 70 -7.92 -6.27 -11.28
CA GLY A 70 -9.16 -7.05 -11.15
C GLY A 70 -9.06 -8.23 -10.18
N LYS A 71 -7.88 -8.51 -9.61
CA LYS A 71 -7.63 -9.60 -8.67
C LYS A 71 -6.36 -9.34 -7.85
N LYS A 72 -6.26 -9.95 -6.67
CA LYS A 72 -5.01 -10.01 -5.89
C LYS A 72 -4.01 -10.93 -6.61
N ASN A 73 -2.83 -10.41 -6.89
CA ASN A 73 -1.73 -11.17 -7.52
C ASN A 73 -0.44 -11.13 -6.69
N SER A 74 -0.49 -10.60 -5.46
CA SER A 74 0.71 -10.45 -4.65
C SER A 74 1.36 -11.80 -4.36
N ARG A 75 2.69 -11.80 -4.36
CA ARG A 75 3.52 -12.92 -3.95
C ARG A 75 4.20 -12.60 -2.63
N SER A 76 4.39 -13.58 -1.78
CA SER A 76 5.17 -13.41 -0.56
C SER A 76 6.67 -13.40 -0.87
N THR A 77 7.41 -12.49 -0.25
CA THR A 77 8.87 -12.39 -0.39
C THR A 77 9.53 -12.02 0.92
N ALA A 78 10.69 -12.61 1.18
CA ALA A 78 11.50 -12.35 2.35
C ALA A 78 11.67 -10.85 2.61
N CYS A 79 11.34 -10.46 3.85
CA CYS A 79 11.45 -9.10 4.32
C CYS A 79 12.52 -9.04 5.41
N HIS A 80 13.73 -8.60 5.07
CA HIS A 80 14.81 -8.48 6.03
C HIS A 80 14.44 -7.60 7.24
N GLY A 81 13.83 -6.43 6.99
CA GLY A 81 13.42 -5.51 8.06
C GLY A 81 12.44 -6.14 9.06
N CYS A 82 11.36 -6.75 8.57
CA CYS A 82 10.40 -7.43 9.45
C CYS A 82 11.03 -8.66 10.12
N SER A 83 11.87 -9.41 9.39
CA SER A 83 12.54 -10.60 9.93
C SER A 83 13.46 -10.26 11.10
N SER A 84 14.24 -9.18 10.98
CA SER A 84 15.09 -8.69 12.07
C SER A 84 14.29 -8.27 13.30
N LEU A 85 13.12 -7.64 13.10
CA LEU A 85 12.27 -7.17 14.20
C LEU A 85 11.63 -8.31 14.98
N ILE A 86 11.22 -9.39 14.32
CA ILE A 86 10.63 -10.55 14.99
C ILE A 86 11.67 -11.61 15.39
N LYS A 87 12.96 -11.40 15.09
CA LYS A 87 14.04 -12.38 15.26
C LYS A 87 13.70 -13.74 14.63
N GLY A 88 13.11 -13.72 13.44
CA GLY A 88 12.59 -14.91 12.77
C GLY A 88 12.31 -14.64 11.29
N ARG A 89 12.01 -15.68 10.52
CA ARG A 89 11.73 -15.52 9.08
C ARG A 89 10.36 -14.87 8.87
N CYS A 90 10.34 -13.78 8.11
CA CYS A 90 9.12 -13.09 7.70
C CYS A 90 9.08 -12.91 6.18
N ASP A 91 7.97 -13.32 5.56
CA ASP A 91 7.69 -13.07 4.15
C ASP A 91 6.51 -12.08 4.02
N CYS A 92 6.77 -10.92 3.41
CA CYS A 92 5.79 -9.84 3.21
C CYS A 92 5.33 -9.75 1.75
N ARG A 93 4.20 -9.08 1.48
CA ARG A 93 3.62 -8.92 0.13
C ARG A 93 4.53 -8.18 -0.85
N ALA A 94 4.69 -8.75 -2.03
CA ALA A 94 5.28 -8.12 -3.19
C ALA A 94 4.28 -8.11 -4.34
N TYR A 95 4.30 -7.02 -5.10
CA TYR A 95 3.29 -6.64 -6.07
C TYR A 95 3.81 -6.84 -7.49
N ALA A 96 2.93 -7.28 -8.38
CA ALA A 96 3.18 -7.24 -9.81
C ALA A 96 2.47 -6.01 -10.40
N TYR A 97 3.22 -5.10 -11.00
CA TYR A 97 2.67 -3.89 -11.59
C TYR A 97 3.44 -3.54 -12.87
N ARG A 98 2.72 -3.37 -13.99
CA ARG A 98 3.29 -3.06 -15.32
C ARG A 98 4.46 -3.98 -15.72
N GLY A 99 4.28 -5.29 -15.55
CA GLY A 99 5.28 -6.30 -15.87
C GLY A 99 6.49 -6.37 -14.93
N LYS A 100 6.52 -5.56 -13.85
CA LYS A 100 7.62 -5.52 -12.89
C LYS A 100 7.17 -5.95 -11.50
N LYS A 101 8.08 -6.59 -10.77
CA LYS A 101 7.88 -6.99 -9.37
C LYS A 101 8.35 -5.87 -8.44
N HIS A 102 7.51 -5.50 -7.48
CA HIS A 102 7.78 -4.45 -6.53
C HIS A 102 7.60 -4.95 -5.09
N ARG A 103 8.61 -4.75 -4.24
CA ARG A 103 8.55 -5.11 -2.80
C ARG A 103 7.87 -4.03 -1.94
N CYS A 104 7.62 -2.86 -2.53
CA CYS A 104 6.90 -1.73 -1.99
C CYS A 104 5.80 -1.35 -2.98
N ILE A 105 4.70 -0.76 -2.55
CA ILE A 105 3.63 -0.38 -3.48
C ILE A 105 4.08 0.90 -4.20
N PRO A 106 4.24 0.89 -5.55
CA PRO A 106 4.72 2.05 -6.28
C PRO A 106 3.70 3.19 -6.29
N LYS A 107 4.16 4.45 -6.27
CA LYS A 107 3.28 5.63 -6.40
C LYS A 107 2.35 5.55 -7.62
N ALA A 108 2.87 5.07 -8.75
CA ALA A 108 2.09 4.92 -9.98
C ALA A 108 0.91 3.95 -9.82
N MET A 109 1.11 2.84 -9.10
CA MET A 109 0.06 1.87 -8.81
C MET A 109 -1.02 2.46 -7.91
N ILE A 110 -0.62 3.23 -6.88
CA ILE A 110 -1.56 3.92 -5.98
C ILE A 110 -2.39 4.94 -6.76
N ARG A 111 -1.74 5.77 -7.60
CA ARG A 111 -2.42 6.74 -8.45
C ARG A 111 -3.39 6.10 -9.43
N GLU A 112 -3.01 4.97 -10.03
CA GLU A 112 -3.89 4.24 -10.94
C GLU A 112 -5.10 3.68 -10.22
N ALA A 113 -4.93 3.11 -9.02
CA ALA A 113 -6.04 2.64 -8.21
C ALA A 113 -7.02 3.78 -7.87
N ILE A 114 -6.51 4.92 -7.38
CA ILE A 114 -7.31 6.11 -7.10
C ILE A 114 -8.12 6.55 -8.34
N ARG A 115 -7.45 6.68 -9.50
CA ARG A 115 -8.13 7.09 -10.75
C ARG A 115 -9.23 6.13 -11.14
N LYS A 116 -8.97 4.82 -11.07
CA LYS A 116 -9.97 3.78 -11.35
C LYS A 116 -11.13 3.78 -10.37
N THR A 117 -10.90 4.16 -9.10
CA THR A 117 -11.97 4.29 -8.12
C THR A 117 -12.85 5.51 -8.39
N ILE A 118 -12.25 6.65 -8.75
CA ILE A 118 -13.00 7.90 -9.03
C ILE A 118 -13.78 7.78 -10.34
N ALA A 119 -13.17 7.25 -11.41
CA ALA A 119 -13.82 7.08 -12.72
C ALA A 119 -14.96 6.03 -12.74
N ARG A 120 -15.20 5.34 -11.61
CA ARG A 120 -16.31 4.40 -11.43
C ARG A 120 -17.51 5.03 -10.72
N LYS A 121 -17.40 6.28 -10.26
CA LYS A 121 -18.55 7.11 -9.89
C LYS A 121 -19.12 7.77 -11.13
#